data_AF-A0A2E5GR09-F1
#
_entry.id   AF-A0A2E5GR09-F1
#
_cell.length_a   1.000
_cell.length_b   1.000
_cell.length_c   1.000
_cell.angle_alpha   90.00
_cell.angle_beta   90.00
_cell.angle_gamma   90.00
#
_symmetry.space_group_name_H-M   'P 1'
#
loop_
_entity.id
_entity.type
_entity.pdbx_description
1 polymer ?
#
loop_
_entity_poly.entity_id
_entity_poly.type
_entity_poly.pdbx_seq_one_letter_code
_entity_poly.pdbx_strand_id
1 'polypeptide(L)'
;MKLISFTLFVLVQLTGFAQDQVQEFKDLYAAEKYKQAAKLADDLVQTQPKDSTILAYAAFAHYEFTAQGSPTLKESENTLKAIEAALEAKNDKKDLYLRLANTAYAMADAYTQPEEDQSILKFKGYINPEYRTQLRKLALDSYKKYADYKNPNLMASRSIAQRINELDDQLK
;
A
#
# COMPACT_ATOMS: atom_id res chain seq x y z
N MET A 1 -44.34 26.97 -10.22
CA MET A 1 -43.17 26.19 -10.68
C MET A 1 -42.52 25.55 -9.46
N LYS A 2 -42.56 24.21 -9.34
CA LYS A 2 -41.93 23.47 -8.24
C LYS A 2 -40.47 23.18 -8.61
N LEU A 3 -39.55 23.95 -8.03
CA LEU A 3 -38.09 23.71 -8.08
C LEU A 3 -37.66 22.97 -6.82
N ILE A 4 -38.11 21.73 -6.65
CA ILE A 4 -37.57 20.80 -5.66
C ILE A 4 -37.63 19.42 -6.32
N SER A 5 -36.59 19.07 -7.09
CA SER A 5 -36.42 17.68 -7.58
C SER A 5 -35.07 17.38 -8.24
N PHE A 6 -34.13 18.33 -8.35
CA PHE A 6 -32.84 18.04 -8.99
C PHE A 6 -31.74 17.64 -7.99
N THR A 7 -31.76 18.19 -6.78
CA THR A 7 -30.71 17.95 -5.78
C THR A 7 -30.80 16.57 -5.11
N LEU A 8 -32.00 15.98 -5.05
CA LEU A 8 -32.20 14.65 -4.45
C LEU A 8 -31.88 13.50 -5.42
N PHE A 9 -31.92 13.74 -6.73
CA PHE A 9 -31.65 12.72 -7.75
C PHE A 9 -30.14 12.44 -7.90
N VAL A 10 -29.28 13.44 -7.65
CA VAL A 10 -27.82 13.28 -7.72
C VAL A 10 -27.29 12.46 -6.54
N LEU A 11 -27.88 12.57 -5.34
CA LEU A 11 -27.42 11.81 -4.18
C LEU A 11 -27.71 10.31 -4.29
N VAL A 12 -28.86 9.92 -4.86
CA VAL A 12 -29.25 8.50 -4.96
C VAL A 12 -28.47 7.76 -6.05
N GLN A 13 -28.04 8.44 -7.11
CA GLN A 13 -27.19 7.81 -8.13
C GLN A 13 -25.74 7.61 -7.66
N LEU A 14 -25.20 8.51 -6.83
CA LEU A 14 -23.82 8.38 -6.33
C LEU A 14 -23.64 7.20 -5.36
N THR A 15 -24.65 6.88 -4.55
CA THR A 15 -24.56 5.78 -3.56
C THR A 15 -24.71 4.40 -4.19
N GLY A 16 -25.53 4.26 -5.24
CA GLY A 16 -25.69 3.00 -5.97
C GLY A 16 -24.46 2.64 -6.81
N PHE A 17 -23.90 3.62 -7.53
CA PHE A 17 -22.69 3.43 -8.34
C PHE A 17 -21.47 3.05 -7.50
N ALA A 18 -21.32 3.66 -6.31
CA ALA A 18 -20.23 3.31 -5.39
C ALA A 18 -20.35 1.88 -4.85
N GLN A 19 -21.57 1.41 -4.58
CA GLN A 19 -21.79 0.07 -4.03
C GLN A 19 -21.52 -1.03 -5.07
N ASP A 20 -21.90 -0.81 -6.32
CA ASP A 20 -21.61 -1.71 -7.44
C ASP A 20 -20.10 -1.78 -7.72
N GLN A 21 -19.41 -0.64 -7.72
CA GLN A 21 -17.95 -0.59 -7.90
C GLN A 21 -17.18 -1.20 -6.71
N VAL A 22 -17.67 -1.06 -5.48
CA VAL A 22 -17.08 -1.73 -4.32
C VAL A 22 -17.27 -3.24 -4.39
N GLN A 23 -18.40 -3.72 -4.90
CA GLN A 23 -18.61 -5.16 -5.11
C GLN A 23 -17.72 -5.68 -6.24
N GLU A 24 -17.65 -4.97 -7.37
CA GLU A 24 -16.74 -5.29 -8.47
C GLU A 24 -15.28 -5.32 -7.99
N PHE A 25 -14.86 -4.38 -7.14
CA PHE A 25 -13.54 -4.40 -6.52
C PHE A 25 -13.30 -5.71 -5.75
N LYS A 26 -14.26 -6.11 -4.89
CA LYS A 26 -14.14 -7.35 -4.11
C LYS A 26 -14.07 -8.58 -5.01
N ASP A 27 -14.82 -8.61 -6.10
CA ASP A 27 -14.83 -9.71 -7.05
C ASP A 27 -13.50 -9.79 -7.81
N LEU A 28 -12.96 -8.66 -8.26
CA LEU A 28 -11.64 -8.57 -8.89
C LEU A 28 -10.53 -8.98 -7.93
N TYR A 29 -10.60 -8.53 -6.67
CA TYR A 29 -9.62 -8.86 -5.63
C TYR A 29 -9.67 -10.35 -5.28
N ALA A 30 -10.86 -10.93 -5.14
CA ALA A 30 -11.04 -12.36 -4.87
C ALA A 30 -10.60 -13.24 -6.05
N ALA A 31 -10.74 -12.75 -7.28
CA ALA A 31 -10.23 -13.39 -8.49
C ALA A 31 -8.73 -13.14 -8.74
N GLU A 32 -8.01 -12.55 -7.78
CA GLU A 32 -6.58 -12.22 -7.85
C GLU A 32 -6.21 -11.29 -9.02
N LYS A 33 -7.17 -10.55 -9.56
CA LYS A 33 -6.95 -9.58 -10.65
C LYS A 33 -6.49 -8.24 -10.09
N TYR A 34 -5.43 -8.24 -9.29
CA TYR A 34 -5.03 -7.10 -8.46
C TYR A 34 -4.71 -5.82 -9.23
N LYS A 35 -4.17 -5.93 -10.45
CA LYS A 35 -3.95 -4.75 -11.31
C LYS A 35 -5.26 -4.04 -11.66
N GLN A 36 -6.31 -4.81 -11.94
CA GLN A 36 -7.63 -4.26 -12.27
C GLN A 36 -8.33 -3.75 -11.00
N ALA A 37 -8.21 -4.49 -9.90
CA ALA A 37 -8.70 -4.05 -8.59
C ALA A 37 -8.04 -2.74 -8.14
N ALA A 38 -6.73 -2.58 -8.32
CA ALA A 38 -5.99 -1.37 -7.98
C ALA A 38 -6.47 -0.17 -8.82
N LYS A 39 -6.66 -0.37 -10.13
CA LYS A 39 -7.20 0.67 -11.01
C LYS A 39 -8.60 1.11 -10.57
N LEU A 40 -9.49 0.15 -10.30
CA LEU A 40 -10.85 0.45 -9.83
C LEU A 40 -10.84 1.14 -8.46
N ALA A 41 -9.93 0.75 -7.57
CA ALA A 41 -9.76 1.40 -6.29
C ALA A 41 -9.25 2.84 -6.44
N ASP A 42 -8.35 3.12 -7.38
CA ASP A 42 -7.89 4.49 -7.68
C ASP A 42 -9.06 5.37 -8.19
N ASP A 43 -9.92 4.83 -9.05
CA ASP A 43 -11.13 5.52 -9.52
C ASP A 43 -12.11 5.78 -8.36
N LEU A 44 -12.27 4.81 -7.46
CA LEU A 44 -13.07 4.97 -6.24
C LEU A 44 -12.47 6.02 -5.28
N VAL A 45 -11.15 6.09 -5.13
CA VAL A 45 -10.48 7.11 -4.31
C VAL A 45 -10.72 8.52 -4.88
N GLN A 46 -10.77 8.67 -6.20
CA GLN A 46 -11.08 9.99 -6.80
C GLN A 46 -12.51 10.46 -6.48
N THR A 47 -13.46 9.54 -6.46
CA THR A 47 -14.87 9.86 -6.14
C THR A 47 -15.10 10.00 -4.63
N GLN A 48 -14.36 9.26 -3.81
CA GLN A 48 -14.53 9.20 -2.36
C GLN A 48 -13.17 9.26 -1.63
N PRO A 49 -12.45 10.40 -1.71
CA PRO A 49 -11.04 10.50 -1.30
C PRO A 49 -10.78 10.42 0.21
N LYS A 50 -11.84 10.47 1.02
CA LYS A 50 -11.77 10.39 2.49
C LYS A 50 -12.37 9.11 3.06
N ASP A 51 -12.89 8.23 2.21
CA ASP A 51 -13.44 6.97 2.68
C ASP A 51 -12.32 6.03 3.08
N SER A 52 -12.23 5.75 4.38
CA SER A 52 -11.18 4.91 4.96
C SER A 52 -11.19 3.47 4.43
N THR A 53 -12.36 2.97 4.03
CA THR A 53 -12.53 1.62 3.48
C THR A 53 -11.97 1.57 2.06
N ILE A 54 -12.29 2.56 1.23
CA ILE A 54 -11.80 2.68 -0.14
C ILE A 54 -10.28 2.89 -0.16
N LEU A 55 -9.75 3.75 0.72
CA LEU A 55 -8.31 3.93 0.85
C LEU A 55 -7.60 2.63 1.26
N ALA A 56 -8.18 1.85 2.18
CA ALA A 56 -7.64 0.55 2.56
C ALA A 56 -7.68 -0.46 1.41
N TYR A 57 -8.75 -0.50 0.62
CA TYR A 57 -8.86 -1.33 -0.58
C TYR A 57 -7.81 -0.97 -1.63
N ALA A 58 -7.59 0.31 -1.89
CA ALA A 58 -6.52 0.77 -2.77
C ALA A 58 -5.15 0.28 -2.26
N ALA A 59 -4.84 0.51 -0.97
CA ALA A 59 -3.60 0.05 -0.35
C ALA A 59 -3.39 -1.46 -0.50
N PHE A 60 -4.43 -2.27 -0.27
CA PHE A 60 -4.35 -3.72 -0.38
C PHE A 60 -4.17 -4.19 -1.83
N ALA A 61 -4.93 -3.65 -2.78
CA ALA A 61 -4.82 -4.04 -4.17
C ALA A 61 -3.46 -3.66 -4.78
N HIS A 62 -2.96 -2.46 -4.49
CA HIS A 62 -1.62 -2.04 -4.92
C HIS A 62 -0.52 -2.93 -4.30
N TYR A 63 -0.65 -3.28 -3.02
CA TYR A 63 0.30 -4.18 -2.37
C TYR A 63 0.29 -5.58 -3.01
N GLU A 64 -0.88 -6.20 -3.18
CA GLU A 64 -0.93 -7.55 -3.76
C GLU A 64 -0.45 -7.53 -5.23
N PHE A 65 -0.80 -6.50 -6.00
CA PHE A 65 -0.30 -6.33 -7.36
C PHE A 65 1.23 -6.25 -7.42
N THR A 66 1.84 -5.49 -6.51
CA THR A 66 3.31 -5.36 -6.46
C THR A 66 4.00 -6.58 -5.85
N ALA A 67 3.35 -7.31 -4.95
CA ALA A 67 3.88 -8.51 -4.33
C ALA A 67 3.92 -9.74 -5.27
N GLN A 68 3.03 -9.80 -6.27
CA GLN A 68 2.95 -10.93 -7.22
C GLN A 68 4.01 -10.92 -8.34
N GLY A 69 4.83 -9.86 -8.44
CA GLY A 69 5.74 -9.73 -9.58
C GLY A 69 6.98 -8.88 -9.30
N SER A 70 7.56 -8.33 -10.37
CA SER A 70 8.66 -7.38 -10.32
C SER A 70 8.12 -5.97 -10.63
N PRO A 71 7.58 -5.26 -9.62
CA PRO A 71 6.95 -3.97 -9.85
C PRO A 71 7.99 -2.95 -10.31
N THR A 72 7.57 -2.02 -11.16
CA THR A 72 8.37 -0.84 -11.45
C THR A 72 8.54 0.03 -10.20
N LEU A 73 9.52 0.93 -10.23
CA LEU A 73 9.69 1.92 -9.16
C LEU A 73 8.39 2.69 -8.91
N LYS A 74 7.76 3.12 -9.99
CA LYS A 74 6.57 3.95 -9.94
C LYS A 74 5.40 3.21 -9.29
N GLU A 75 5.23 1.93 -9.60
CA GLU A 75 4.20 1.09 -8.99
C GLU A 75 4.47 0.88 -7.50
N SER A 76 5.73 0.72 -7.11
CA SER A 76 6.13 0.60 -5.70
C SER A 76 5.91 1.91 -4.92
N GLU A 77 6.24 3.06 -5.51
CA GLU A 77 5.95 4.39 -4.94
C GLU A 77 4.44 4.63 -4.79
N ASN A 78 3.65 4.26 -5.80
CA ASN A 78 2.20 4.39 -5.73
C ASN A 78 1.63 3.50 -4.62
N THR A 79 2.19 2.31 -4.44
CA THR A 79 1.83 1.40 -3.34
C THR A 79 2.13 2.00 -1.97
N LEU A 80 3.33 2.57 -1.77
CA LEU A 80 3.66 3.29 -0.52
C LEU A 80 2.63 4.38 -0.22
N LYS A 81 2.36 5.25 -1.20
CA LYS A 81 1.42 6.36 -1.05
C LYS A 81 0.01 5.88 -0.71
N ALA A 82 -0.47 4.82 -1.35
CA ALA A 82 -1.77 4.24 -1.06
C ALA A 82 -1.85 3.72 0.39
N ILE A 83 -0.80 3.03 0.86
CA ILE A 83 -0.74 2.52 2.23
C ILE A 83 -0.67 3.65 3.25
N GLU A 84 0.12 4.70 3.00
CA GLU A 84 0.22 5.89 3.85
C GLU A 84 -1.14 6.60 3.97
N ALA A 85 -1.83 6.82 2.85
CA ALA A 85 -3.16 7.42 2.85
C ALA A 85 -4.18 6.57 3.63
N ALA A 86 -4.11 5.24 3.51
CA ALA A 86 -4.96 4.34 4.29
C ALA A 86 -4.65 4.38 5.79
N LEU A 87 -3.37 4.52 6.18
CA LEU A 87 -2.95 4.64 7.57
C LEU A 87 -3.43 5.94 8.23
N GLU A 88 -3.61 7.02 7.46
CA GLU A 88 -4.18 8.26 7.96
C GLU A 88 -5.69 8.13 8.24
N ALA A 89 -6.41 7.36 7.42
CA ALA A 89 -7.87 7.30 7.46
C ALA A 89 -8.47 6.20 8.37
N LYS A 90 -7.75 5.12 8.68
CA LYS A 90 -8.32 3.91 9.33
C LYS A 90 -7.95 3.77 10.82
N ASN A 91 -8.88 3.24 11.62
CA ASN A 91 -8.62 2.91 13.04
C ASN A 91 -7.87 1.57 13.24
N ASP A 92 -8.03 0.61 12.32
CA ASP A 92 -7.29 -0.66 12.34
C ASP A 92 -6.11 -0.60 11.37
N LYS A 93 -4.94 -0.24 11.91
CA LYS A 93 -3.71 0.07 11.18
C LYS A 93 -2.72 -1.09 11.12
N LYS A 94 -2.98 -2.19 11.83
CA LYS A 94 -2.01 -3.28 12.03
C LYS A 94 -1.49 -3.82 10.69
N ASP A 95 -2.38 -4.31 9.84
CA ASP A 95 -1.97 -4.94 8.57
C ASP A 95 -1.36 -3.94 7.58
N LEU A 96 -1.74 -2.66 7.71
CA LEU A 96 -1.17 -1.58 6.90
C LEU A 96 0.29 -1.28 7.31
N TYR A 97 0.65 -1.34 8.59
CA TYR A 97 2.05 -1.18 9.02
C TYR A 97 2.94 -2.30 8.51
N LEU A 98 2.48 -3.55 8.52
CA LEU A 98 3.26 -4.66 7.95
C LEU A 98 3.48 -4.49 6.45
N ARG A 99 2.42 -4.11 5.72
CA ARG A 99 2.50 -3.88 4.27
C ARG A 99 3.44 -2.71 3.96
N LEU A 100 3.32 -1.60 4.69
CA LEU A 100 4.22 -0.44 4.56
C LEU A 100 5.68 -0.85 4.77
N ALA A 101 5.94 -1.63 5.83
CA ALA A 101 7.29 -2.09 6.16
C ALA A 101 7.88 -2.99 5.06
N ASN A 102 7.10 -3.94 4.54
CA ASN A 102 7.52 -4.83 3.47
C ASN A 102 7.81 -4.07 2.18
N THR A 103 6.92 -3.15 1.77
CA THR A 103 7.09 -2.37 0.54
C THR A 103 8.31 -1.44 0.65
N ALA A 104 8.46 -0.73 1.76
CA ALA A 104 9.60 0.16 1.98
C ALA A 104 10.93 -0.60 2.00
N TYR A 105 10.96 -1.79 2.63
CA TYR A 105 12.14 -2.66 2.64
C TYR A 105 12.50 -3.15 1.23
N ALA A 106 11.53 -3.67 0.47
CA ALA A 106 11.76 -4.16 -0.90
C ALA A 106 12.25 -3.06 -1.83
N MET A 107 11.67 -1.85 -1.73
CA MET A 107 12.16 -0.70 -2.48
C MET A 107 13.57 -0.34 -2.07
N ALA A 108 13.86 -0.26 -0.76
CA ALA A 108 15.19 0.04 -0.26
C ALA A 108 16.24 -0.94 -0.78
N ASP A 109 15.90 -2.23 -0.90
CA ASP A 109 16.75 -3.30 -1.43
C ASP A 109 16.96 -3.22 -2.95
N ALA A 110 15.92 -2.87 -3.71
CA ALA A 110 16.01 -2.64 -5.15
C ALA A 110 16.96 -1.47 -5.49
N TYR A 111 17.09 -0.47 -4.61
CA TYR A 111 18.06 0.63 -4.75
C TYR A 111 19.51 0.23 -4.42
N THR A 112 19.79 -1.05 -4.13
CA THR A 112 21.10 -1.51 -3.65
C THR A 112 21.89 -2.37 -4.61
N GLN A 113 21.29 -2.84 -5.71
CA GLN A 113 21.99 -3.73 -6.63
C GLN A 113 22.85 -2.94 -7.63
N PRO A 114 24.19 -3.09 -7.58
CA PRO A 114 25.06 -2.69 -8.66
C PRO A 114 25.03 -3.79 -9.74
N GLU A 115 24.54 -3.46 -10.92
CA GLU A 115 24.89 -4.01 -12.24
C GLU A 115 24.82 -5.53 -12.57
N GLU A 116 24.55 -6.48 -11.67
CA GLU A 116 24.68 -7.92 -12.03
C GLU A 116 23.45 -8.65 -12.58
N ASP A 117 22.26 -8.05 -12.65
CA ASP A 117 21.13 -8.73 -13.30
C ASP A 117 20.28 -7.79 -14.16
N GLN A 118 20.71 -7.59 -15.41
CA GLN A 118 19.93 -6.82 -16.41
C GLN A 118 18.61 -7.49 -16.82
N SER A 119 18.25 -8.63 -16.22
CA SER A 119 17.02 -9.37 -16.55
C SER A 119 15.88 -9.18 -15.56
N ILE A 120 16.15 -8.67 -14.34
CA ILE A 120 15.14 -8.44 -13.30
C ILE A 120 15.26 -6.98 -12.88
N LEU A 121 14.23 -6.19 -13.20
CA LEU A 121 14.12 -4.75 -12.96
C LEU A 121 15.00 -3.89 -13.90
N LYS A 122 14.37 -3.29 -14.91
CA LYS A 122 14.92 -2.21 -15.76
C LYS A 122 15.13 -0.91 -14.95
N PHE A 123 15.89 -0.96 -13.86
CA PHE A 123 16.26 0.21 -13.08
C PHE A 123 17.58 0.76 -13.61
N LYS A 124 17.51 1.56 -14.68
CA LYS A 124 18.57 2.52 -14.99
C LYS A 124 18.22 3.84 -14.31
N GLY A 125 18.68 4.05 -13.08
CA GLY A 125 18.46 5.33 -12.42
C GLY A 125 19.02 5.38 -11.00
N TYR A 126 20.22 5.97 -10.89
CA TYR A 126 20.82 6.59 -9.70
C TYR A 126 20.49 5.97 -8.33
N ILE A 127 21.50 5.32 -7.74
CA ILE A 127 21.56 5.07 -6.29
C ILE A 127 21.48 6.44 -5.61
N ASN A 128 20.32 6.80 -5.06
CA ASN A 128 20.19 7.91 -4.11
C ASN A 128 20.33 7.32 -2.70
N PRO A 129 21.52 7.38 -2.08
CA PRO A 129 21.77 6.74 -0.79
C PRO A 129 20.90 7.32 0.31
N GLU A 130 20.54 8.61 0.20
CA GLU A 130 19.67 9.29 1.15
C GLU A 130 18.25 8.73 1.08
N TYR A 131 17.69 8.59 -0.13
CA TYR A 131 16.35 8.02 -0.31
C TYR A 131 16.28 6.56 0.13
N ARG A 132 17.32 5.75 -0.16
CA ARG A 132 17.45 4.39 0.36
C ARG A 132 17.43 4.36 1.90
N THR A 133 18.16 5.27 2.54
CA THR A 133 18.22 5.38 4.01
C THR A 133 16.86 5.77 4.58
N GLN A 134 16.15 6.70 3.93
CA GLN A 134 14.78 7.08 4.30
C GLN A 134 13.82 5.90 4.21
N LEU A 135 13.88 5.09 3.14
CA LEU A 135 13.06 3.88 2.98
C LEU A 135 13.36 2.83 4.05
N ARG A 136 14.64 2.62 4.40
CA ARG A 136 15.03 1.71 5.51
C ARG A 136 14.49 2.19 6.86
N LYS A 137 14.57 3.49 7.12
CA LYS A 137 14.02 4.08 8.34
C LYS A 137 12.50 3.91 8.39
N LEU A 138 11.80 4.17 7.29
CA LEU A 138 10.36 3.96 7.16
C LEU A 138 9.99 2.49 7.43
N ALA A 139 10.75 1.54 6.86
CA ALA A 139 10.54 0.12 7.08
C ALA A 139 10.73 -0.26 8.56
N LEU A 140 11.80 0.20 9.18
CA LEU A 140 12.11 -0.03 10.59
C LEU A 140 11.01 0.49 11.51
N ASP A 141 10.62 1.76 11.35
CA ASP A 141 9.58 2.39 12.18
C ASP A 141 8.23 1.67 12.01
N SER A 142 7.93 1.20 10.79
CA SER A 142 6.70 0.47 10.50
C SER A 142 6.70 -0.95 11.07
N TYR A 143 7.83 -1.67 11.03
CA TYR A 143 7.96 -2.97 11.71
C TYR A 143 7.84 -2.84 13.23
N LYS A 144 8.43 -1.79 13.83
CA LYS A 144 8.31 -1.50 15.26
C LYS A 144 6.83 -1.25 15.64
N LYS A 145 6.13 -0.39 14.89
CA LYS A 145 4.69 -0.18 15.09
C LYS A 145 3.88 -1.46 14.94
N TYR A 146 4.16 -2.30 13.93
CA TYR A 146 3.47 -3.58 13.77
C TYR A 146 3.74 -4.53 14.94
N ALA A 147 4.97 -4.56 15.46
CA ALA A 147 5.36 -5.37 16.61
C ALA A 147 4.60 -4.95 17.87
N ASP A 148 4.35 -3.65 18.08
CA ASP A 148 3.56 -3.14 19.22
C ASP A 148 2.11 -3.65 19.21
N TYR A 149 1.53 -3.94 18.04
CA TYR A 149 0.20 -4.57 17.93
C TYR A 149 0.20 -6.06 18.29
N LYS A 150 1.36 -6.73 18.30
CA LYS A 150 1.47 -8.11 18.79
C LYS A 150 1.88 -8.07 20.26
N ASN A 151 1.00 -8.58 21.12
CA ASN A 151 1.28 -8.81 22.53
C ASN A 151 2.71 -9.41 22.71
N PRO A 152 3.59 -8.83 23.53
CA PRO A 152 5.03 -9.13 23.59
C PRO A 152 5.40 -10.61 23.85
N ASN A 153 4.43 -11.43 24.24
CA ASN A 153 4.61 -12.88 24.45
C ASN A 153 4.45 -13.75 23.20
N LEU A 154 4.08 -13.16 22.05
CA LEU A 154 3.99 -13.88 20.79
C LEU A 154 4.84 -13.18 19.74
N MET A 155 6.15 -13.47 19.78
CA MET A 155 7.06 -13.38 18.63
C MET A 155 6.60 -14.31 17.50
N ALA A 156 5.42 -14.04 16.96
CA ALA A 156 4.89 -14.64 15.74
C ALA A 156 5.45 -13.89 14.53
N SER A 157 6.77 -13.79 14.46
CA SER A 157 7.58 -14.34 13.38
C SER A 157 9.04 -14.03 13.73
N ARG A 158 9.88 -15.05 13.85
CA ARG A 158 11.33 -14.85 14.01
C ARG A 158 11.90 -13.92 12.91
N SER A 159 11.22 -13.83 11.76
CA SER A 159 11.55 -12.94 10.66
C SER A 159 11.35 -11.44 10.92
N ILE A 160 10.37 -10.99 11.71
CA ILE A 160 10.18 -9.53 11.92
C ILE A 160 11.20 -8.99 12.93
N ALA A 161 11.42 -9.71 14.05
CA ALA A 161 12.45 -9.33 15.02
C ALA A 161 13.85 -9.31 14.38
N GLN A 162 14.13 -10.30 13.52
CA GLN A 162 15.37 -10.33 12.74
C GLN A 162 15.47 -9.11 11.80
N ARG A 163 14.43 -8.80 11.02
CA ARG A 163 14.41 -7.63 10.12
C ARG A 163 14.57 -6.30 10.86
N ILE A 164 13.99 -6.16 12.05
CA ILE A 164 14.19 -4.98 12.91
C ILE A 164 15.67 -4.84 13.28
N ASN A 165 16.29 -5.92 13.76
CA ASN A 165 17.71 -5.90 14.13
C ASN A 165 18.63 -5.62 12.92
N GLU A 166 18.37 -6.25 11.77
CA GLU A 166 19.12 -6.02 10.53
C GLU A 166 19.04 -4.55 10.09
N LEU A 167 17.85 -3.95 10.15
CA LEU A 167 17.67 -2.54 9.79
C LEU A 167 18.27 -1.59 10.83
N ASP A 168 18.15 -1.90 12.13
CA ASP A 168 18.79 -1.13 13.20
C ASP A 168 20.32 -1.15 13.06
N ASP A 169 20.91 -2.26 12.61
CA ASP A 169 22.36 -2.34 12.37
C ASP A 169 22.79 -1.62 11.08
N GLN A 170 21.98 -1.66 10.02
CA GLN A 170 22.26 -0.98 8.75
C GLN A 170 22.11 0.56 8.82
N LEU A 171 21.46 1.07 9.87
CA LEU A 171 21.17 2.50 10.07
C LEU A 171 22.08 3.18 11.12
N LYS A 172 22.99 2.43 11.76
CA LYS A 172 24.04 2.95 12.65
C LYS A 172 25.24 3.46 11.83
#